data_AF-K2FUA2-F1
#
_entry.id   AF-K2FUA2-F1
#
_cell.length_a   1.000
_cell.length_b   1.000
_cell.length_c   1.000
_cell.angle_alpha   90.00
_cell.angle_beta   90.00
_cell.angle_gamma   90.00
#
_symmetry.space_group_name_H-M   'P 1'
#
loop_
_entity.id
_entity.type
_entity.pdbx_description
1 polymer ?
#
loop_
_entity_poly.entity_id
_entity_poly.type
_entity_poly.pdbx_seq_one_letter_code
_entity_poly.pdbx_strand_id
1 'polypeptide(L)'
;MEKYTCHDCGKVIESNEEYMPYKVGNEVYNKCKECHQKDPILRNFQTMEVYSRVVGYIRPVQQWNKGKQAEFADRNEYVVENGCA
;
A
#
# COMPACT_ATOMS: atom_id res chain seq x y z
N MET A 1 20.75 15.21 19.33
CA MET A 1 19.36 14.97 19.78
C MET A 1 18.70 14.12 18.73
N GLU A 2 18.49 12.83 19.02
CA GLU A 2 17.78 11.94 18.10
C GLU A 2 16.30 12.34 18.12
N LYS A 3 15.80 12.79 16.97
CA LYS A 3 14.40 13.17 16.77
C LYS A 3 13.72 11.97 16.14
N TYR A 4 12.82 11.32 16.88
CA TYR A 4 12.05 10.19 16.37
C TYR A 4 10.74 10.71 15.77
N THR A 5 10.29 10.16 14.65
CA THR A 5 9.02 10.57 14.04
C THR A 5 7.97 9.49 14.27
N CYS A 6 6.78 9.90 14.71
CA CYS A 6 5.66 9.00 14.88
C CYS A 6 5.13 8.52 13.50
N HIS A 7 4.97 7.21 13.32
CA HIS A 7 4.46 6.59 12.10
C HIS A 7 3.03 7.02 11.75
N ASP A 8 2.14 7.10 12.74
CA ASP A 8 0.71 7.36 12.50
C ASP A 8 0.37 8.85 12.29
N CYS A 9 0.96 9.75 13.09
CA CYS A 9 0.60 11.18 13.08
C CYS A 9 1.70 12.09 12.51
N GLY A 10 2.91 11.59 12.24
CA GLY A 10 4.02 12.39 11.75
C GLY A 10 4.61 13.38 12.76
N LYS A 11 4.12 13.41 14.02
CA LYS A 11 4.69 14.27 15.07
C LYS A 11 6.14 13.85 15.36
N VAL A 12 7.00 14.85 15.57
CA VAL A 12 8.36 14.63 16.05
C VAL A 12 8.29 14.44 17.57
N ILE A 13 8.84 13.34 18.05
CA ILE A 13 8.90 12.95 19.45
C ILE A 13 10.21 13.50 20.01
N GLU A 14 10.10 14.34 21.04
CA GLU A 14 11.26 14.87 21.76
C GLU A 14 11.82 13.82 22.73
N SER A 15 13.07 13.98 23.16
CA SER A 15 13.78 12.98 23.98
C SER A 15 13.15 12.69 25.36
N ASN A 16 12.15 13.46 25.78
CA ASN A 16 11.44 13.29 27.05
C ASN A 16 9.98 12.82 26.89
N GLU A 17 9.52 12.54 25.66
CA GLU A 17 8.18 12.02 25.41
C GLU A 17 8.17 10.49 25.31
N GLU A 18 7.17 9.86 25.93
CA GLU A 18 6.97 8.42 25.85
C GLU A 18 6.54 7.99 24.44
N TYR A 19 7.25 7.01 23.89
CA TYR A 19 6.95 6.39 22.59
C TYR A 19 7.01 4.86 22.65
N MET A 20 6.32 4.22 21.72
CA MET A 20 6.27 2.77 21.57
C MET A 20 6.96 2.36 20.26
N PRO A 21 8.08 1.62 20.31
CA PRO A 21 8.78 1.13 19.13
C PRO A 21 8.20 -0.22 18.64
N TYR A 22 8.09 -0.36 17.32
CA TYR A 22 7.68 -1.57 16.62
C TYR A 22 8.80 -2.01 15.69
N LYS A 23 9.26 -3.26 15.84
CA LYS A 23 10.32 -3.82 15.00
C LYS A 23 9.72 -4.65 13.88
N VAL A 24 9.95 -4.24 12.63
CA VAL A 24 9.57 -5.00 11.44
C VAL A 24 10.85 -5.37 10.69
N GLY A 25 11.33 -6.59 10.88
CA GLY A 25 12.63 -7.02 10.35
C GLY A 25 13.77 -6.19 10.92
N ASN A 26 14.44 -5.41 10.05
CA ASN A 26 15.53 -4.50 10.43
C ASN A 26 15.09 -3.05 10.64
N GLU A 27 13.84 -2.70 10.33
CA GLU A 27 13.31 -1.34 10.47
C GLU A 27 12.58 -1.17 11.80
N VAL A 28 12.68 0.04 12.35
CA VAL A 28 12.01 0.42 13.61
C VAL A 28 11.04 1.56 13.35
N TYR A 29 9.77 1.31 13.63
CA TYR A 29 8.68 2.28 13.52
C TYR A 29 8.28 2.74 14.91
N ASN A 30 8.21 4.04 15.16
CA ASN A 30 7.85 4.59 16.47
C ASN A 30 6.44 5.14 16.44
N LYS A 31 5.64 4.88 17.48
CA LYS A 31 4.35 5.54 17.71
C LYS A 31 4.39 6.36 18.99
N CYS A 32 3.79 7.55 19.02
CA CYS A 32 3.59 8.27 20.28
C CYS A 32 2.54 7.56 21.15
N LYS A 33 2.57 7.83 22.46
CA LYS A 33 1.60 7.29 23.44
C LYS A 33 0.14 7.47 23.00
N GLU A 34 -0.21 8.66 22.51
CA GLU A 34 -1.58 8.96 22.07
C GLU A 34 -2.02 8.08 20.90
N CYS A 35 -1.16 7.88 19.89
CA CYS A 35 -1.46 7.05 18.72
C CYS A 35 -1.54 5.57 19.08
N HIS A 36 -0.62 5.09 19.94
CA HIS A 36 -0.63 3.71 20.41
C HIS A 36 -1.90 3.38 21.23
N GLN A 37 -2.35 4.31 22.07
CA GLN A 37 -3.59 4.14 22.85
C GLN A 37 -4.85 4.13 21.97
N LYS A 38 -4.85 4.89 20.85
CA LYS A 38 -5.96 4.89 19.89
C LYS A 38 -6.00 3.63 19.03
N ASP A 39 -4.86 3.24 18.47
CA ASP A 39 -4.71 1.98 17.72
C ASP A 39 -3.35 1.33 18.03
N PRO A 40 -3.33 0.23 18.80
CA PRO A 40 -2.09 -0.46 19.14
C PRO A 40 -1.50 -1.23 17.94
N ILE A 41 -2.19 -1.32 16.81
CA ILE A 41 -1.76 -2.07 15.63
C ILE A 41 -0.96 -1.16 14.69
N LEU A 42 0.23 -1.59 14.28
CA LEU A 42 1.00 -0.91 13.23
C LEU A 42 0.38 -1.23 11.86
N ARG A 43 -0.35 -0.27 11.29
CA ARG A 43 -0.93 -0.37 9.94
C ARG A 43 -0.04 0.34 8.91
N ASN A 44 -0.17 -0.07 7.65
CA ASN A 44 0.47 0.62 6.51
C ASN A 44 2.01 0.76 6.62
N PHE A 45 2.68 -0.12 7.36
CA PHE A 45 4.15 -0.17 7.42
C PHE A 45 4.76 -0.79 6.16
N GLN A 46 3.97 -1.53 5.39
CA GLN A 46 4.37 -2.11 4.12
C GLN A 46 3.29 -1.84 3.07
N THR A 47 3.73 -1.67 1.83
CA THR A 47 2.80 -1.56 0.70
C THR A 47 2.07 -2.89 0.50
N MET A 48 0.74 -2.83 0.43
CA MET A 48 -0.10 -3.99 0.19
C MET A 48 0.00 -4.42 -1.29
N GLU A 49 0.26 -5.70 -1.54
CA GLU A 49 0.14 -6.28 -2.88
C GLU A 49 -1.32 -6.61 -3.17
N VAL A 50 -1.91 -5.92 -4.16
CA VAL A 50 -3.28 -6.15 -4.59
C VAL A 50 -3.29 -7.16 -5.73
N TYR A 51 -4.14 -8.18 -5.58
CA TYR A 51 -4.30 -9.27 -6.53
C TYR A 51 -5.70 -9.26 -7.15
N SER A 52 -5.79 -9.54 -8.45
CA SER A 52 -7.07 -9.61 -9.16
C SER A 52 -7.08 -10.77 -10.16
N ARG A 53 -8.28 -11.30 -10.46
CA ARG A 53 -8.49 -12.38 -11.43
C ARG A 53 -8.97 -11.80 -12.76
N VAL A 54 -8.06 -11.73 -13.75
CA VAL A 54 -8.37 -11.16 -15.08
C VAL A 54 -8.63 -12.25 -16.14
N VAL A 55 -7.81 -13.31 -16.18
CA VAL A 55 -7.84 -14.37 -17.21
C VAL A 55 -7.97 -15.78 -16.60
N GLY A 56 -8.74 -15.89 -15.52
CA GLY A 56 -9.03 -17.18 -14.88
C GLY A 56 -8.14 -17.53 -13.67
N TYR A 57 -7.00 -16.87 -13.47
CA TYR A 57 -6.17 -17.02 -12.26
C TYR A 57 -5.84 -15.66 -11.61
N ILE A 58 -5.40 -15.71 -10.35
CA ILE A 58 -5.06 -14.55 -9.54
C ILE A 58 -3.66 -14.04 -9.90
N ARG A 59 -3.53 -12.76 -10.26
CA ARG A 59 -2.26 -12.10 -10.60
C ARG A 59 -2.11 -10.74 -9.89
N PRO A 60 -0.88 -10.31 -9.55
CA PRO A 60 -0.68 -9.00 -8.94
C PRO A 60 -1.05 -7.89 -9.91
N VAL A 61 -1.84 -6.93 -9.46
CA VAL A 61 -2.26 -5.77 -10.26
C VAL A 61 -1.06 -4.88 -10.60
N GLN A 62 -0.07 -4.81 -9.71
CA GLN A 62 1.17 -4.05 -9.92
C GLN A 62 1.96 -4.52 -11.16
N GLN A 63 1.74 -5.75 -11.66
CA GLN A 63 2.36 -6.24 -12.90
C GLN A 63 1.71 -5.66 -14.18
N TRP A 64 0.74 -4.76 -14.07
CA TRP A 64 0.18 -3.99 -15.18
C TRP A 64 1.15 -2.88 -15.62
N ASN A 65 2.27 -3.29 -16.19
CA ASN A 65 3.36 -2.41 -16.62
C ASN A 65 3.03 -1.61 -17.89
N LYS A 66 3.92 -0.69 -18.28
CA LYS A 66 3.77 0.17 -19.45
C LYS A 66 3.56 -0.61 -20.76
N GLY A 67 4.24 -1.74 -20.94
CA GLY A 67 4.11 -2.57 -22.14
C GLY A 67 2.71 -3.17 -22.27
N LYS A 68 2.18 -3.76 -21.20
CA LYS A 68 0.83 -4.32 -21.20
C LYS A 68 -0.25 -3.24 -21.38
N GLN A 69 -0.02 -2.03 -20.86
CA GLN A 69 -0.88 -0.87 -21.11
C GLN A 69 -0.93 -0.49 -22.59
N ALA A 70 0.23 -0.45 -23.25
CA ALA A 70 0.32 -0.19 -24.69
C ALA A 70 -0.33 -1.32 -25.50
N GLU A 71 0.01 -2.58 -25.23
CA GLU A 71 -0.60 -3.75 -25.88
C GLU A 71 -2.12 -3.78 -25.74
N PHE A 72 -2.67 -3.24 -24.65
CA PHE A 72 -4.11 -3.14 -24.46
C PHE A 72 -4.74 -1.98 -25.22
N ALA A 73 -4.04 -0.84 -25.31
CA ALA A 73 -4.47 0.28 -26.15
C ALA A 73 -4.50 -0.09 -27.64
N ASP A 74 -3.63 -1.00 -28.08
CA ASP A 74 -3.58 -1.49 -29.46
C ASP A 74 -4.70 -2.50 -29.79
N ARG A 75 -5.50 -2.94 -28.80
CA ARG A 75 -6.58 -3.90 -29.02
C ARG A 75 -7.77 -3.21 -29.68
N ASN A 76 -8.28 -3.83 -30.74
CA ASN A 76 -9.52 -3.43 -31.37
C ASN A 76 -10.61 -4.44 -31.03
N GLU A 77 -11.76 -3.93 -30.61
CA GLU A 77 -12.94 -4.76 -30.38
C GLU A 77 -13.58 -5.12 -31.73
N TYR A 78 -14.08 -6.35 -31.82
CA TYR A 78 -14.86 -6.77 -32.99
C TYR A 78 -16.27 -6.18 -32.89
N VAL A 79 -16.64 -5.33 -33.83
CA VAL A 79 -18.01 -4.80 -33.95
C VAL A 79 -18.83 -5.78 -34.77
N VAL A 80 -19.87 -6.34 -34.18
CA VAL A 80 -20.82 -7.20 -34.90
C VAL A 80 -21.85 -6.29 -35.58
N GLU A 81 -21.82 -6.20 -36.91
CA GLU A 81 -22.69 -5.29 -37.68
C GLU A 81 -24.20 -5.61 -37.57
N ASN A 82 -24.58 -6.77 -37.05
CA ASN A 82 -25.99 -7.18 -36.85
C ASN A 82 -26.18 -8.03 -35.58
N GLY A 83 -25.83 -7.50 -34.40
CA GLY A 83 -26.14 -8.16 -33.13
C GLY A 83 -27.66 -8.28 -32.93
N CYS A 84 -28.18 -9.50 -32.73
CA CYS A 84 -29.58 -9.70 -32.34
C CYS A 84 -29.86 -8.89 -31.07
N ALA A 85 -30.82 -7.98 -31.16
CA ALA A 85 -31.42 -7.29 -30.01
C ALA A 85 -32.35 -8.23 -29.22
#